data_AF-A0A848LC06-F1
#
_entry.id   AF-A0A848LC06-F1
#
_cell.length_a   1.000
_cell.length_b   1.000
_cell.length_c   1.000
_cell.angle_alpha   90.00
_cell.angle_beta   90.00
_cell.angle_gamma   90.00
#
_symmetry.space_group_name_H-M   'P 1'
#
loop_
_entity.id
_entity.type
_entity.pdbx_description
1 polymer ?
#
loop_
_entity_poly.entity_id
_entity_poly.type
_entity_poly.pdbx_seq_one_letter_code
_entity_poly.pdbx_strand_id
1 'polypeptide(L)'
;MAQVTMYTKTYCPYSKRARELMRSKGVAFEDIDVTEDEGRFAEMVERSGGETVPQVFIGGRLVGGADDLNALDARGELDVLLGREDGASPSPA
;
A
#
# COMPACT_ATOMS: atom_id res chain seq x y z
N MET A 1 2.61 2.12 -15.62
CA MET A 1 2.35 2.58 -14.24
C MET A 1 1.67 1.44 -13.51
N ALA A 2 2.23 0.99 -12.38
CA ALA A 2 1.56 -0.02 -11.57
C ALA A 2 0.34 0.61 -10.89
N GLN A 3 -0.83 -0.03 -10.99
CA GLN A 3 -2.00 0.38 -10.21
C GLN A 3 -1.77 0.00 -8.75
N VAL A 4 -1.80 0.99 -7.87
CA VAL A 4 -1.71 0.76 -6.43
C VAL A 4 -3.10 0.89 -5.84
N THR A 5 -3.54 -0.14 -5.14
CA THR A 5 -4.81 -0.16 -4.42
C THR A 5 -4.54 -0.50 -2.97
N MET A 6 -5.05 0.30 -2.06
CA MET A 6 -4.85 0.16 -0.63
C MET A 6 -6.20 0.08 0.05
N TYR A 7 -6.49 -1.06 0.65
CA TYR A 7 -7.65 -1.23 1.50
C TYR A 7 -7.31 -0.80 2.92
N THR A 8 -8.03 0.20 3.42
CA THR A 8 -7.79 0.81 4.73
C THR A 8 -9.01 0.85 5.60
N LYS A 9 -8.79 1.03 6.91
CA LYS A 9 -9.86 1.39 7.84
C LYS A 9 -9.56 2.73 8.47
N THR A 10 -10.56 3.61 8.50
CA THR A 10 -10.45 4.98 8.99
C THR A 10 -10.01 5.06 10.46
N TYR A 11 -10.39 4.07 11.29
CA TYR A 11 -9.99 4.00 12.69
C TYR A 11 -8.60 3.39 12.92
N CYS A 12 -7.94 2.86 11.88
CA CYS A 12 -6.69 2.11 12.05
C CYS A 12 -5.44 3.02 11.88
N PRO A 13 -4.56 3.14 12.90
CA PRO A 13 -3.37 3.99 12.81
C PRO A 13 -2.35 3.49 11.77
N TYR A 14 -2.28 2.18 11.54
CA TYR A 14 -1.39 1.58 10.52
C TYR A 14 -1.79 1.99 9.09
N SER A 15 -3.10 2.10 8.84
CA SER A 15 -3.62 2.56 7.55
C SER A 15 -3.19 3.99 7.23
N LYS A 16 -3.21 4.89 8.23
CA LYS A 16 -2.70 6.27 8.06
C LYS A 16 -1.22 6.28 7.66
N ARG A 17 -0.39 5.51 8.37
CA ARG A 17 1.06 5.45 8.11
C ARG A 17 1.39 5.03 6.68
N ALA A 18 0.73 3.99 6.18
CA ALA A 18 1.00 3.52 4.82
C ALA A 18 0.44 4.49 3.75
N ARG A 19 -0.66 5.20 4.02
CA ARG A 19 -1.12 6.33 3.19
C ARG A 19 -0.09 7.46 3.12
N GLU A 20 0.45 7.85 4.27
CA GLU A 20 1.49 8.89 4.34
C GLU A 20 2.76 8.48 3.61
N LEU A 21 3.20 7.23 3.74
CA LEU A 21 4.36 6.70 3.02
C LEU A 21 4.18 6.81 1.50
N MET A 22 3.05 6.31 0.99
CA MET A 22 2.72 6.41 -0.44
C MET A 22 2.63 7.86 -0.93
N ARG A 23 2.01 8.76 -0.14
CA ARG A 23 1.97 10.20 -0.45
C ARG A 23 3.36 10.84 -0.44
N SER A 24 4.20 10.46 0.51
CA SER A 24 5.58 10.94 0.61
C SER A 24 6.42 10.54 -0.60
N LYS A 25 6.11 9.39 -1.22
CA LYS A 25 6.72 8.94 -2.48
C LYS A 25 6.15 9.61 -3.71
N GLY A 26 5.07 10.40 -3.56
CA GLY A 26 4.41 11.08 -4.68
C GLY A 26 3.79 10.10 -5.68
N VAL A 27 3.36 8.93 -5.22
CA VAL A 27 2.74 7.92 -6.09
C VAL A 27 1.23 8.00 -6.00
N ALA A 28 0.56 7.87 -7.13
CA ALA A 28 -0.89 7.76 -7.17
C ALA A 28 -1.31 6.36 -6.70
N PHE A 29 -2.16 6.33 -5.69
CA PHE A 29 -2.75 5.10 -5.16
C PHE A 29 -4.23 5.32 -4.89
N GLU A 30 -4.99 4.23 -4.98
CA GLU A 30 -6.40 4.21 -4.67
C GLU A 30 -6.60 3.77 -3.22
N ASP A 31 -7.11 4.67 -2.39
CA ASP A 31 -7.48 4.40 -1.00
C ASP A 31 -8.93 3.94 -0.93
N ILE A 32 -9.13 2.66 -0.65
CA ILE A 32 -10.46 2.05 -0.49
C ILE A 32 -10.72 1.88 1.00
N ASP A 33 -11.60 2.70 1.56
CA ASP A 33 -12.06 2.48 2.93
C ASP A 33 -13.02 1.28 2.97
N VAL A 34 -12.71 0.32 3.84
CA VAL A 34 -13.52 -0.89 4.09
C VAL A 34 -14.08 -0.89 5.52
N THR A 35 -14.17 0.29 6.15
CA THR A 35 -14.67 0.42 7.52
C THR A 35 -16.16 0.14 7.58
N GLU A 36 -16.92 0.71 6.64
CA GLU A 36 -18.38 0.60 6.56
C GLU A 36 -18.85 -0.18 5.30
N ASP A 37 -17.92 -0.47 4.39
CA ASP A 37 -18.19 -1.19 3.13
C ASP A 37 -17.88 -2.69 3.26
N GLU A 38 -18.88 -3.47 3.71
CA GLU A 38 -18.77 -4.93 3.81
C GLU A 38 -18.46 -5.60 2.46
N GLY A 39 -18.97 -5.06 1.35
CA GLY A 39 -18.69 -5.58 0.01
C GLY A 39 -17.23 -5.41 -0.40
N ARG A 40 -16.62 -4.26 -0.08
CA ARG A 40 -15.19 -4.02 -0.36
C ARG A 40 -14.30 -4.77 0.62
N PHE A 41 -14.75 -4.95 1.86
CA PHE A 41 -14.08 -5.81 2.83
C PHE A 41 -14.03 -7.26 2.34
N ALA A 42 -15.16 -7.83 1.87
CA ALA A 42 -15.18 -9.17 1.33
C ALA A 42 -14.25 -9.32 0.11
N GLU A 43 -14.27 -8.35 -0.83
CA GLU A 43 -13.33 -8.34 -1.96
C GLU A 43 -11.87 -8.30 -1.50
N MET A 44 -11.54 -7.48 -0.50
CA MET A 44 -10.20 -7.41 0.09
C MET A 44 -9.78 -8.76 0.69
N VAL A 45 -10.68 -9.43 1.41
CA VAL A 45 -10.42 -10.75 2.01
C VAL A 45 -10.18 -11.79 0.91
N GLU A 46 -11.02 -11.83 -0.12
CA GLU A 46 -10.83 -12.76 -1.24
C GLU A 46 -9.54 -12.51 -2.01
N ARG A 47 -9.17 -11.24 -2.21
CA ARG A 47 -7.93 -10.88 -2.93
C ARG A 47 -6.68 -11.08 -2.09
N SER A 48 -6.72 -10.77 -0.79
CA SER A 48 -5.54 -10.82 0.09
C SER A 48 -5.37 -12.19 0.76
N GLY A 49 -6.45 -12.97 0.85
CA GLY A 49 -6.51 -14.17 1.67
C GLY A 49 -6.50 -13.90 3.17
N GLY A 50 -6.63 -12.64 3.61
CA GLY A 50 -6.59 -12.24 5.01
C GLY A 50 -7.60 -11.16 5.38
N GLU A 51 -8.06 -11.18 6.62
CA GLU A 51 -9.05 -10.22 7.18
C GLU A 51 -8.39 -9.00 7.85
N THR A 52 -7.06 -8.93 7.82
CA THR A 52 -6.28 -7.89 8.48
C THR A 52 -6.13 -6.67 7.59
N VAL A 53 -6.14 -5.47 8.18
CA VAL A 53 -5.90 -4.20 7.48
C VAL A 53 -4.69 -3.47 8.06
N PRO A 54 -3.96 -2.67 7.26
CA PRO A 54 -4.21 -2.38 5.84
C PRO A 54 -3.78 -3.53 4.91
N GLN A 55 -4.39 -3.63 3.72
CA GLN A 55 -3.93 -4.52 2.65
C GLN A 55 -3.55 -3.68 1.44
N VAL A 56 -2.29 -3.78 1.01
CA VAL A 56 -1.76 -3.06 -0.14
C VAL A 56 -1.60 -4.00 -1.32
N PHE A 57 -2.10 -3.58 -2.48
CA PHE A 57 -1.95 -4.26 -3.76
C PHE A 57 -1.21 -3.35 -4.73
N ILE A 58 -0.22 -3.90 -5.43
CA ILE A 58 0.52 -3.19 -6.47
C ILE A 58 0.50 -4.05 -7.73
N GLY A 59 -0.07 -3.52 -8.81
CA GLY A 59 -0.18 -4.23 -10.10
C GLY A 59 -0.96 -5.54 -10.01
N GLY A 60 -1.91 -5.64 -9.07
CA GLY A 60 -2.68 -6.87 -8.82
C GLY A 60 -1.96 -7.91 -7.95
N ARG A 61 -0.73 -7.64 -7.51
CA ARG A 61 -0.02 -8.47 -6.52
C ARG A 61 -0.31 -7.96 -5.11
N LEU A 62 -0.66 -8.88 -4.22
CA LEU A 62 -0.72 -8.59 -2.79
C LEU A 62 0.70 -8.32 -2.27
N VAL A 63 0.87 -7.15 -1.67
CA VAL A 63 2.10 -6.76 -0.98
C VAL A 63 2.01 -7.11 0.51
N GLY A 64 0.85 -6.87 1.12
CA GLY A 64 0.60 -7.14 2.53
C GLY A 64 0.26 -5.88 3.31
N GLY A 65 0.74 -5.81 4.55
CA GLY A 65 0.39 -4.77 5.52
C GLY A 65 1.18 -3.47 5.43
N ALA A 66 0.96 -2.59 6.41
CA ALA A 66 1.78 -1.39 6.56
C ALA A 66 3.24 -1.73 6.89
N ASP A 67 3.47 -2.79 7.67
CA ASP A 67 4.81 -3.28 7.99
C ASP A 67 5.53 -3.84 6.78
N ASP A 68 4.86 -4.69 5.96
CA ASP A 68 5.43 -5.19 4.70
C ASP A 68 5.75 -4.05 3.74
N LEU A 69 4.85 -3.07 3.63
CA LEU A 69 5.07 -1.90 2.80
C LEU A 69 6.31 -1.11 3.25
N ASN A 70 6.41 -0.83 4.54
CA ASN A 70 7.55 -0.11 5.12
C ASN A 70 8.85 -0.93 5.00
N ALA A 71 8.76 -2.26 5.13
CA ALA A 71 9.89 -3.14 4.94
C ALA A 71 10.37 -3.14 3.49
N LEU A 72 9.46 -3.15 2.50
CA LEU A 72 9.81 -3.05 1.08
C LEU A 72 10.36 -1.68 0.71
N ASP A 73 9.84 -0.63 1.33
CA ASP A 73 10.37 0.72 1.17
C ASP A 73 11.80 0.81 1.68
N ALA A 74 12.06 0.29 2.89
CA ALA A 74 13.40 0.25 3.48
C ALA A 74 14.39 -0.56 2.64
N ARG A 75 13.90 -1.55 1.88
CA ARG A 75 14.70 -2.36 0.93
C ARG A 75 14.87 -1.70 -0.43
N GLY A 76 14.08 -0.67 -0.75
CA GLY A 76 13.99 -0.07 -2.09
C GLY A 76 13.20 -0.91 -3.11
N GLU A 77 12.64 -2.06 -2.71
CA GLU A 77 11.82 -2.92 -3.59
C GLU A 77 10.47 -2.29 -3.92
N LEU A 78 9.95 -1.44 -3.03
CA LEU A 78 8.69 -0.74 -3.27
C LEU A 78 8.75 0.12 -4.54
N ASP A 79 9.85 0.84 -4.77
CA ASP A 79 10.01 1.70 -5.96
C ASP A 79 10.00 0.88 -7.26
N VAL A 80 10.65 -0.29 -7.22
CA VAL A 80 10.70 -1.26 -8.32
C VAL A 80 9.29 -1.79 -8.63
N LEU A 81 8.52 -2.16 -7.61
CA LEU A 81 7.14 -2.65 -7.76
C LEU A 81 6.21 -1.58 -8.34
N LEU A 82 6.43 -0.31 -7.97
CA LEU A 82 5.68 0.82 -8.48
C LEU A 82 6.02 1.14 -9.94
N GLY A 83 7.07 0.51 -10.49
CA GLY A 83 7.55 0.76 -11.85
C GLY A 83 8.06 2.19 -12.01
N ARG A 84 8.54 2.79 -10.92
CA ARG A 84 9.27 4.05 -10.96
C ARG A 84 10.73 3.69 -11.21
N GLU A 85 11.19 3.90 -12.44
CA GLU A 85 12.63 3.98 -12.73
C GLU A 85 13.22 5.36 -12.33
N ASP A 86 12.44 6.17 -11.60
CA ASP A 86 12.75 7.56 -11.24
C ASP A 86 12.47 7.78 -9.75
N GLY A 87 13.52 7.69 -8.92
CA GLY A 87 13.42 8.21 -7.56
C GLY A 87 14.40 7.76 -6.48
N ALA A 88 15.33 6.83 -6.72
CA ALA A 88 16.38 6.55 -5.72
C ALA A 88 17.79 6.65 -6.34
N SER A 89 18.30 7.87 -6.35
CA SER A 89 19.73 8.18 -6.23
C SER A 89 19.84 9.46 -5.38
N PRO A 90 20.87 9.61 -4.53
CA PRO A 90 20.91 9.09 -3.18
C PRO A 90 20.92 10.22 -2.12
N SER A 91 20.82 9.82 -0.85
CA SER A 91 21.19 10.56 0.36
C SER A 91 22.10 11.79 0.17
N PRO A 92 21.77 12.99 0.67
CA PRO A 92 22.79 13.98 0.98
C PRO A 92 23.50 13.58 2.30
N ALA A 93 24.82 13.71 2.29
CA ALA A 93 25.71 13.58 3.45
C ALA A 93 25.52 14.73 4.46
#